data_AF-A0AAD3G0B8-F1
#
_entry.id   AF-A0AAD3G0B8-F1
#
_cell.length_a   1.000
_cell.length_b   1.000
_cell.length_c   1.000
_cell.angle_alpha   90.00
_cell.angle_beta   90.00
_cell.angle_gamma   90.00
#
_symmetry.space_group_name_H-M   'P 1'
#
loop_
_entity.id
_entity.type
_entity.pdbx_description
1 polymer ?
#
loop_
_entity_poly.entity_id
_entity_poly.type
_entity_poly.pdbx_seq_one_letter_code
_entity_poly.pdbx_strand_id
1 'polypeptide(L)'
;MPADVFDDQRRAWIAAHAGIFVFQKRRAELLGKRLRARTRARTGVRPDPHDDDVRPGILFRKAADTGWWEKTILATAAVAAPLGWPLGRLVYARITTLIPEKLRAYPIPAMVWAAVLSGTPLVFFYDPAPSIWSSLIIPWVLAQLPATFLAAGVYGVLEGWLAVDGSSHWWPMAPAAQEVDDLLFLGPMDLPVPTLLDPEPAKPEPPAVTHRRTPPKITWLPLVSGAILAALGALWFASTVIDGAFGSTFTTFVTIPDGSSTNGTTFR
;
A
#
# COMPACT_ATOMS: atom_id res chain seq x y z
N MET A 1 15.08 -15.21 -1.38
CA MET A 1 13.64 -15.34 -1.05
C MET A 1 12.87 -15.22 -2.34
N PRO A 2 11.88 -16.06 -2.64
CA PRO A 2 11.29 -16.12 -3.98
C PRO A 2 10.48 -14.86 -4.41
N ALA A 3 10.27 -13.86 -3.52
CA ALA A 3 9.80 -12.51 -3.88
C ALA A 3 10.81 -11.67 -4.68
N ASP A 4 12.07 -12.09 -4.73
CA ASP A 4 13.19 -11.46 -5.42
C ASP A 4 13.02 -11.38 -6.96
N VAL A 5 12.11 -12.19 -7.52
CA VAL A 5 11.85 -12.35 -8.96
C VAL A 5 11.26 -11.07 -9.58
N PHE A 6 10.48 -10.31 -8.79
CA PHE A 6 9.79 -9.11 -9.28
C PHE A 6 10.52 -7.81 -8.97
N ASP A 7 11.69 -7.87 -8.32
CA ASP A 7 12.43 -6.68 -7.89
C ASP A 7 12.82 -5.77 -9.08
N ASP A 8 13.13 -6.35 -10.24
CA ASP A 8 13.48 -5.60 -11.46
C ASP A 8 12.29 -4.79 -11.99
N GLN A 9 11.13 -5.44 -12.10
CA GLN A 9 9.89 -4.81 -12.57
C GLN A 9 9.44 -3.72 -11.59
N ARG A 10 9.50 -4.01 -10.28
CA ARG A 10 9.17 -3.06 -9.22
C ARG A 10 10.10 -1.86 -9.23
N ARG A 11 11.42 -2.06 -9.41
CA ARG A 11 12.40 -0.97 -9.52
C ARG A 11 12.09 -0.09 -10.73
N ALA A 12 11.87 -0.69 -11.91
CA ALA A 12 11.59 0.04 -13.14
C ALA A 12 10.32 0.89 -12.99
N TRP A 13 9.28 0.34 -12.37
CA TRP A 13 8.04 1.06 -12.10
C TRP A 13 8.22 2.22 -11.12
N ILE A 14 8.89 2.00 -9.99
CA ILE A 14 9.15 3.05 -9.00
C ILE A 14 9.99 4.16 -9.64
N ALA A 15 11.01 3.81 -10.44
CA ALA A 15 11.83 4.82 -11.14
C ALA A 15 11.00 5.66 -12.12
N ALA A 16 10.07 5.04 -12.86
CA ALA A 16 9.19 5.73 -13.79
C ALA A 16 8.12 6.60 -13.08
N HIS A 17 7.62 6.18 -11.92
CA HIS A 17 6.49 6.81 -11.22
C HIS A 17 6.88 7.57 -9.94
N ALA A 18 8.18 7.74 -9.65
CA ALA A 18 8.63 8.46 -8.46
C ALA A 18 8.24 9.95 -8.49
N GLY A 19 8.11 10.54 -9.68
CA GLY A 19 7.73 11.95 -9.86
C GLY A 19 8.62 12.91 -9.06
N ILE A 20 7.98 13.78 -8.29
CA ILE A 20 8.63 14.79 -7.43
C ILE A 20 9.09 14.18 -6.10
N PHE A 21 8.58 12.99 -5.72
CA PHE A 21 8.87 12.36 -4.44
C PHE A 21 10.27 11.74 -4.41
N VAL A 22 11.17 12.37 -3.67
CA VAL A 22 12.55 11.93 -3.44
C VAL A 22 12.58 10.67 -2.57
N PHE A 23 11.61 10.47 -1.66
CA PHE A 23 11.53 9.20 -0.91
C PHE A 23 11.30 7.99 -1.84
N GLN A 24 10.56 8.16 -2.94
CA GLN A 24 10.38 7.11 -3.95
C GLN A 24 11.64 6.87 -4.77
N LYS A 25 12.33 7.95 -5.17
CA LYS A 25 13.64 7.85 -5.85
C LYS A 25 14.64 7.06 -5.01
N ARG A 26 14.75 7.40 -3.72
CA ARG A 26 15.59 6.68 -2.76
C ARG A 26 15.20 5.21 -2.65
N ARG A 27 13.91 4.89 -2.65
CA ARG A 27 13.43 3.50 -2.60
C ARG A 27 13.88 2.71 -3.83
N ALA A 28 13.75 3.29 -5.04
CA ALA A 28 14.25 2.67 -6.26
C ALA A 28 15.78 2.46 -6.23
N GLU A 29 16.53 3.43 -5.69
CA GLU A 29 17.99 3.34 -5.52
C GLU A 29 18.39 2.20 -4.57
N LEU A 30 17.75 2.10 -3.40
CA LEU A 30 17.97 0.99 -2.46
C LEU A 30 17.68 -0.37 -3.09
N LEU A 31 16.58 -0.47 -3.84
CA LEU A 31 16.20 -1.71 -4.52
C LEU A 31 17.24 -2.09 -5.58
N GLY A 32 17.73 -1.12 -6.35
CA GLY A 32 18.80 -1.37 -7.34
C GLY A 32 20.14 -1.71 -6.73
N LYS A 33 20.48 -1.14 -5.57
CA LYS A 33 21.69 -1.52 -4.84
C LYS A 33 21.63 -3.00 -4.45
N ARG A 34 20.48 -3.47 -3.94
CA ARG A 34 20.27 -4.88 -3.62
C ARG A 34 20.35 -5.77 -4.86
N LEU A 35 19.71 -5.37 -5.95
CA LEU A 35 19.75 -6.11 -7.21
C LEU A 35 21.18 -6.24 -7.73
N ARG A 36 21.92 -5.12 -7.79
CA ARG A 36 23.33 -5.12 -8.23
C ARG A 36 24.20 -5.95 -7.31
N ALA A 37 24.00 -5.89 -5.99
CA ALA A 37 24.71 -6.75 -5.05
C ALA A 37 24.44 -8.24 -5.33
N ARG A 38 23.19 -8.61 -5.66
CA ARG A 38 22.82 -9.97 -6.05
C ARG A 38 23.46 -10.39 -7.38
N THR A 39 23.43 -9.54 -8.39
CA THR A 39 24.09 -9.80 -9.68
C THR A 39 25.59 -9.97 -9.49
N ARG A 40 26.23 -9.11 -8.69
CA ARG A 40 27.65 -9.23 -8.32
C ARG A 40 27.98 -10.53 -7.60
N ALA A 41 27.12 -10.97 -6.67
CA ALA A 41 27.30 -12.25 -5.99
C ALA A 41 27.26 -13.45 -6.97
N ARG A 42 26.51 -13.34 -8.08
CA ARG A 42 26.47 -14.36 -9.13
C ARG A 42 27.65 -14.28 -10.12
N THR A 43 28.11 -13.08 -10.44
CA THR A 43 29.14 -12.87 -11.48
C THR A 43 30.55 -12.70 -10.93
N GLY A 44 30.72 -12.58 -9.61
CA GLY A 44 32.02 -12.37 -8.96
C GLY A 44 32.61 -10.96 -9.16
N VAL A 45 31.82 -10.00 -9.65
CA VAL A 45 32.28 -8.65 -9.97
C VAL A 45 32.48 -7.80 -8.71
N ARG A 46 33.60 -7.07 -8.63
CA ARG A 46 33.93 -6.17 -7.51
C ARG A 46 32.91 -5.03 -7.39
N PRO A 47 32.51 -4.62 -6.17
CA PRO A 47 31.67 -3.44 -5.96
C PRO A 47 32.37 -2.16 -6.43
N ASP A 48 31.69 -1.34 -7.22
CA ASP A 48 32.06 0.07 -7.43
C ASP A 48 31.43 0.93 -6.31
N PRO A 49 32.23 1.64 -5.50
CA PRO A 49 31.73 2.55 -4.47
C PRO A 49 30.84 3.68 -5.00
N HIS A 50 31.07 4.16 -6.23
CA HIS A 50 30.35 5.32 -6.78
C HIS A 50 28.93 4.99 -7.20
N ASP A 51 28.70 3.78 -7.73
CA ASP A 51 27.38 3.35 -8.15
C ASP A 51 26.46 3.01 -6.97
N ASP A 52 27.01 2.77 -5.78
CA ASP A 52 26.28 2.31 -4.59
C ASP A 52 25.89 3.43 -3.62
N ASP A 53 26.07 4.69 -4.02
CA ASP A 53 25.59 5.85 -3.26
C ASP A 53 24.08 5.98 -3.38
N VAL A 54 23.42 6.18 -2.24
CA VAL A 54 21.96 6.21 -2.14
C VAL A 54 21.59 7.49 -1.43
N ARG A 55 20.58 8.19 -1.95
CA ARG A 55 20.11 9.44 -1.34
C ARG A 55 19.86 9.27 0.18
N PRO A 56 20.18 10.28 0.99
CA PRO A 56 19.93 10.22 2.42
C PRO A 56 18.42 10.08 2.72
N GLY A 57 18.13 9.41 3.83
CA GLY A 57 16.77 9.25 4.35
C GLY A 57 16.15 10.58 4.75
N ILE A 58 14.82 10.61 4.90
CA ILE A 58 14.07 11.85 5.14
C ILE A 58 14.51 12.59 6.42
N LEU A 59 15.03 11.87 7.42
CA LEU A 59 15.54 12.43 8.68
C LEU A 59 16.95 13.03 8.54
N PHE A 60 17.76 12.52 7.62
CA PHE A 60 19.16 12.92 7.45
C PHE A 60 19.39 13.81 6.22
N ARG A 61 18.32 14.20 5.54
CA ARG A 61 18.38 15.05 4.36
C ARG A 61 18.32 16.52 4.77
N LYS A 62 19.11 17.36 4.08
CA LYS A 62 19.06 18.82 4.25
C LYS A 62 17.66 19.34 3.94
N ALA A 63 17.26 20.41 4.63
CA ALA A 63 15.93 21.01 4.44
C ALA A 63 15.70 21.52 3.01
N ALA A 64 16.76 21.99 2.33
CA ALA A 64 16.70 22.44 0.95
C ALA A 64 16.41 21.29 -0.06
N ASP A 65 16.87 20.08 0.23
CA ASP A 65 16.71 18.91 -0.65
C ASP A 65 15.43 18.11 -0.35
N THR A 66 14.74 18.42 0.76
CA THR A 66 13.51 17.75 1.17
C THR A 66 12.34 18.68 0.92
N GLY A 67 11.49 18.35 -0.05
CA GLY A 67 10.23 19.07 -0.23
C GLY A 67 9.44 19.04 1.08
N TRP A 68 9.02 20.21 1.57
CA TRP A 68 8.19 20.34 2.79
C TRP A 68 6.95 19.44 2.74
N TRP A 69 6.41 19.23 1.53
CA TRP A 69 5.32 18.30 1.24
C TRP A 69 5.56 16.85 1.68
N GLU A 70 6.78 16.31 1.57
CA GLU A 70 7.04 14.93 2.01
C GLU A 70 6.91 14.80 3.53
N LYS A 71 7.39 15.82 4.26
CA LYS A 71 7.32 15.86 5.73
C LYS A 71 5.90 16.08 6.20
N THR A 72 5.13 16.96 5.53
CA THR A 72 3.74 17.20 5.90
C THR A 72 2.88 15.97 5.65
N ILE A 73 3.01 15.30 4.49
CA ILE A 73 2.29 14.05 4.22
C ILE A 73 2.60 12.99 5.27
N LEU A 74 3.88 12.82 5.62
CA LEU A 74 4.30 11.83 6.61
C LEU A 74 3.80 12.17 8.01
N ALA A 75 3.86 13.45 8.41
CA ALA A 75 3.36 13.91 9.70
C ALA A 75 1.85 13.75 9.81
N THR A 76 1.10 14.15 8.76
CA THR A 76 -0.35 13.97 8.71
C THR A 76 -0.72 12.49 8.77
N ALA A 77 -0.01 11.61 8.06
CA ALA A 77 -0.25 10.17 8.12
C ALA A 77 0.05 9.59 9.52
N ALA A 78 1.11 10.06 10.18
CA ALA A 78 1.48 9.62 11.52
C ALA A 78 0.46 10.05 12.59
N VAL A 79 -0.11 11.24 12.46
CA VAL A 79 -1.15 11.75 13.38
C VAL A 79 -2.51 11.11 13.09
N ALA A 80 -2.87 10.94 11.81
CA ALA A 80 -4.15 10.37 11.42
C ALA A 80 -4.27 8.89 11.79
N ALA A 81 -3.19 8.12 11.60
CA ALA A 81 -3.22 6.66 11.78
C ALA A 81 -1.99 6.12 12.53
N PRO A 82 -1.78 6.48 13.80
CA PRO A 82 -0.60 6.06 14.56
C PRO A 82 -0.53 4.56 14.77
N LEU A 83 -1.68 3.90 14.91
CA LEU A 83 -1.78 2.43 15.01
C LEU A 83 -2.07 1.80 13.66
N GLY A 84 -2.94 2.45 12.87
CA GLY A 84 -3.34 1.99 11.54
C GLY A 84 -2.15 1.79 10.60
N TRP A 85 -1.23 2.76 10.56
CA TRP A 85 -0.09 2.76 9.66
C TRP A 85 0.93 1.63 9.92
N PRO A 86 1.45 1.42 11.15
CA PRO A 86 2.39 0.32 11.41
C PRO A 86 1.74 -1.05 11.26
N LEU A 87 0.46 -1.19 11.64
CA LEU A 87 -0.28 -2.44 11.42
C LEU A 87 -0.46 -2.73 9.92
N GLY A 88 -0.79 -1.72 9.11
CA GLY A 88 -0.86 -1.86 7.66
C GLY A 88 0.48 -2.26 7.03
N ARG A 89 1.60 -1.73 7.55
CA ARG A 89 2.95 -2.16 7.15
C ARG A 89 3.23 -3.61 7.52
N LEU A 90 2.77 -4.07 8.67
CA LEU A 90 2.91 -5.47 9.11
C LEU A 90 2.08 -6.41 8.23
N VAL A 91 0.83 -6.04 7.93
CA VAL A 91 -0.03 -6.78 6.99
C VAL A 91 0.63 -6.89 5.62
N TYR A 92 1.16 -5.78 5.10
CA TYR A 92 1.94 -5.77 3.86
C TYR A 92 3.11 -6.76 3.93
N ALA A 93 3.94 -6.67 4.98
CA ALA A 93 5.09 -7.56 5.15
C ALA A 93 4.65 -9.03 5.20
N ARG A 94 3.57 -9.34 5.94
CA ARG A 94 3.04 -10.70 6.04
C ARG A 94 2.56 -11.22 4.69
N ILE A 95 1.83 -10.44 3.91
CA ILE A 95 1.37 -10.85 2.58
C ILE A 95 2.56 -11.08 1.65
N THR A 96 3.60 -10.24 1.70
CA THR A 96 4.79 -10.43 0.86
C THR A 96 5.55 -11.72 1.17
N THR A 97 5.48 -12.25 2.39
CA THR A 97 6.07 -13.58 2.70
C THR A 97 5.33 -14.75 2.06
N LEU A 98 4.07 -14.55 1.62
CA LEU A 98 3.27 -15.57 0.94
C LEU A 98 3.54 -15.62 -0.57
N ILE A 99 4.28 -14.64 -1.09
CA ILE A 99 4.65 -14.54 -2.50
C ILE A 99 6.02 -15.21 -2.69
N PRO A 100 6.21 -16.07 -3.71
CA PRO A 100 5.28 -16.44 -4.77
C PRO A 100 4.58 -17.79 -4.53
N GLU A 101 4.85 -18.47 -3.40
CA GLU A 101 4.40 -19.85 -3.17
C GLU A 101 2.86 -19.97 -3.11
N LYS A 102 2.16 -19.01 -2.49
CA LYS A 102 0.68 -19.02 -2.39
C LYS A 102 0.02 -17.94 -3.26
N LEU A 103 0.65 -16.78 -3.35
CA LEU A 103 0.14 -15.63 -4.10
C LEU A 103 1.08 -15.30 -5.25
N ARG A 104 0.53 -15.11 -6.45
CA ARG A 104 1.32 -14.72 -7.63
C ARG A 104 1.81 -13.28 -7.55
N ALA A 105 0.99 -12.41 -6.98
CA ALA A 105 1.24 -10.98 -6.87
C ALA A 105 0.55 -10.39 -5.62
N TYR A 106 0.84 -9.14 -5.29
CA TYR A 106 0.21 -8.47 -4.16
C TYR A 106 -1.23 -8.01 -4.49
N PRO A 107 -2.27 -8.40 -3.73
CA PRO A 107 -3.66 -8.05 -4.02
C PRO A 107 -4.00 -6.60 -3.60
N ILE A 108 -3.71 -5.62 -4.45
CA ILE A 108 -3.96 -4.20 -4.13
C ILE A 108 -5.48 -3.92 -4.01
N PRO A 109 -6.35 -4.34 -4.96
CA PRO A 109 -7.77 -4.05 -4.87
C PRO A 109 -8.44 -4.64 -3.63
N ALA A 110 -8.11 -5.88 -3.24
CA ALA A 110 -8.70 -6.46 -2.03
C ALA A 110 -8.32 -5.69 -0.76
N MET A 111 -7.10 -5.14 -0.67
CA MET A 111 -6.72 -4.31 0.48
C MET A 111 -7.49 -2.98 0.50
N VAL A 112 -7.65 -2.33 -0.66
CA VAL A 112 -8.43 -1.09 -0.76
C VAL A 112 -9.91 -1.34 -0.43
N TRP A 113 -10.50 -2.43 -0.93
CA TRP A 113 -11.88 -2.78 -0.65
C TRP A 113 -12.10 -3.31 0.76
N ALA A 114 -11.11 -3.99 1.35
CA ALA A 114 -11.14 -4.34 2.77
C ALA A 114 -11.17 -3.09 3.66
N ALA A 115 -10.48 -2.01 3.27
CA ALA A 115 -10.57 -0.73 3.95
C ALA A 115 -11.98 -0.14 3.86
N VAL A 116 -12.60 -0.16 2.67
CA VAL A 116 -13.99 0.31 2.49
C VAL A 116 -14.94 -0.52 3.34
N LEU A 117 -14.89 -1.86 3.23
CA LEU A 117 -15.79 -2.76 3.96
C LEU A 117 -15.63 -2.66 5.49
N SER A 118 -14.42 -2.47 5.99
CA SER A 118 -14.18 -2.28 7.42
C SER A 118 -14.55 -0.89 7.93
N GLY A 119 -14.57 0.12 7.05
CA GLY A 119 -15.05 1.47 7.36
C GLY A 119 -16.58 1.60 7.31
N THR A 120 -17.26 0.77 6.51
CA THR A 120 -18.73 0.80 6.34
C THR A 120 -19.50 0.79 7.66
N PRO A 121 -19.19 -0.08 8.65
CA PRO A 121 -19.95 -0.10 9.90
C PRO A 121 -19.87 1.22 10.68
N LEU A 122 -18.73 1.92 10.59
CA LEU A 122 -18.54 3.21 11.26
C LEU A 122 -19.41 4.30 10.64
N VAL A 123 -19.72 4.21 9.34
CA VAL A 123 -20.58 5.19 8.66
C VAL A 123 -22.05 4.95 8.97
N PHE A 124 -22.49 3.69 9.01
CA PHE A 124 -23.92 3.35 9.10
C PHE A 124 -24.44 3.15 10.52
N PHE A 125 -23.60 2.71 11.46
CA PHE A 125 -24.06 2.31 12.80
C PHE A 125 -23.52 3.21 13.93
N TYR A 126 -22.73 4.23 13.61
CA TYR A 126 -22.16 5.10 14.62
C TYR A 126 -23.08 6.30 14.91
N ASP A 127 -23.66 6.33 16.10
CA ASP A 127 -24.44 7.47 16.61
C ASP A 127 -23.64 8.20 17.70
N PRO A 128 -23.12 9.42 17.45
CA PRO A 128 -22.28 10.12 18.40
C PRO A 128 -23.11 10.76 19.53
N ALA A 129 -22.92 10.28 20.75
CA ALA A 129 -23.42 10.99 21.94
C ALA A 129 -22.70 12.36 22.11
N PRO A 130 -23.28 13.33 22.84
CA PRO A 130 -22.69 14.67 23.04
C PRO A 130 -21.54 14.63 24.05
N SER A 131 -20.44 13.97 23.71
CA SER A 131 -19.21 13.94 24.49
C SER A 131 -18.00 13.84 23.57
N ILE A 132 -16.87 14.45 23.96
CA ILE A 132 -15.62 14.41 23.18
C ILE A 132 -15.14 12.96 22.94
N TRP A 133 -15.40 12.08 23.91
CA TRP A 133 -15.07 10.66 23.79
C TRP A 133 -15.86 9.97 22.66
N SER A 134 -17.15 10.25 22.55
CA SER A 134 -18.05 9.70 21.54
C SER A 134 -18.17 10.52 20.26
N SER A 135 -17.54 11.69 20.16
CA SER A 135 -17.52 12.45 18.89
C SER A 135 -16.18 12.33 18.18
N LEU A 136 -15.06 12.24 18.93
CA LEU A 136 -13.72 12.30 18.37
C LEU A 136 -12.89 11.04 18.66
N ILE A 137 -12.77 10.61 19.92
CA ILE A 137 -11.77 9.60 20.29
C ILE A 137 -12.17 8.19 19.88
N ILE A 138 -13.37 7.72 20.27
CA ILE A 138 -13.89 6.40 19.88
C ILE A 138 -13.90 6.21 18.35
N PRO A 139 -14.46 7.14 17.54
CA PRO A 139 -14.51 6.95 16.11
C PRO A 139 -13.12 7.02 15.49
N TRP A 140 -12.21 7.84 16.02
CA TRP A 140 -10.81 7.87 15.57
C TRP A 140 -10.04 6.57 15.86
N VAL A 141 -10.30 5.91 17.00
CA VAL A 141 -9.75 4.59 17.32
C VAL A 141 -10.33 3.53 16.40
N LEU A 142 -11.65 3.54 16.17
CA LEU A 142 -12.30 2.59 15.24
C LEU A 142 -11.82 2.78 13.79
N ALA A 143 -11.57 4.02 13.38
CA ALA A 143 -11.02 4.35 12.06
C ALA A 143 -9.58 3.83 11.85
N GLN A 144 -8.88 3.39 12.90
CA GLN A 144 -7.56 2.77 12.74
C GLN A 144 -7.64 1.46 11.94
N LEU A 145 -8.72 0.68 12.08
CA LEU A 145 -8.91 -0.57 11.33
C LEU A 145 -8.98 -0.35 9.82
N PRO A 146 -9.88 0.47 9.26
CA PRO A 146 -9.87 0.75 7.82
C PRO A 146 -8.56 1.41 7.38
N ALA A 147 -7.93 2.23 8.23
CA ALA A 147 -6.62 2.80 7.94
C ALA A 147 -5.51 1.73 7.80
N THR A 148 -5.58 0.60 8.51
CA THR A 148 -4.62 -0.51 8.33
C THR A 148 -4.63 -1.07 6.91
N PHE A 149 -5.82 -1.40 6.40
CA PHE A 149 -5.99 -1.99 5.08
C PHE A 149 -5.67 -0.99 3.97
N LEU A 150 -6.06 0.27 4.16
CA LEU A 150 -5.71 1.35 3.23
C LEU A 150 -4.19 1.53 3.17
N ALA A 151 -3.52 1.61 4.31
CA ALA A 151 -2.06 1.72 4.37
C ALA A 151 -1.38 0.52 3.70
N ALA A 152 -1.88 -0.70 3.90
CA ALA A 152 -1.38 -1.89 3.21
C ALA A 152 -1.57 -1.80 1.68
N GLY A 153 -2.71 -1.31 1.20
CA GLY A 153 -2.95 -1.06 -0.23
C GLY A 153 -2.00 -0.01 -0.81
N VAL A 154 -1.84 1.13 -0.11
CA VAL A 154 -0.89 2.20 -0.47
C VAL A 154 0.53 1.66 -0.52
N TYR A 155 0.97 0.87 0.47
CA TYR A 155 2.29 0.24 0.43
C TYR A 155 2.46 -0.68 -0.78
N GLY A 156 1.43 -1.42 -1.19
CA GLY A 156 1.43 -2.20 -2.43
C GLY A 156 1.76 -1.33 -3.66
N VAL A 157 1.09 -0.19 -3.80
CA VAL A 157 1.34 0.79 -4.87
C VAL A 157 2.73 1.41 -4.78
N LEU A 158 3.12 1.91 -3.60
CA LEU A 158 4.39 2.60 -3.36
C LEU A 158 5.61 1.69 -3.52
N GLU A 159 5.45 0.38 -3.29
CA GLU A 159 6.49 -0.64 -3.48
C GLU A 159 6.53 -1.19 -4.91
N GLY A 160 5.73 -0.61 -5.81
CA GLY A 160 5.75 -0.89 -7.24
C GLY A 160 5.08 -2.20 -7.64
N TRP A 161 4.22 -2.78 -6.79
CA TRP A 161 3.55 -4.04 -7.12
C TRP A 161 2.60 -3.93 -8.31
N LEU A 162 2.13 -2.73 -8.66
CA LEU A 162 1.35 -2.47 -9.89
C LEU A 162 2.08 -2.88 -11.17
N ALA A 163 3.42 -2.94 -11.14
CA ALA A 163 4.23 -3.43 -12.25
C ALA A 163 4.09 -4.94 -12.49
N VAL A 164 3.64 -5.67 -11.47
CA VAL A 164 3.54 -7.13 -11.48
C VAL A 164 2.15 -7.53 -11.97
N ASP A 165 2.12 -8.34 -13.03
CA ASP A 165 0.90 -8.94 -13.56
C ASP A 165 0.17 -9.73 -12.45
N GLY A 166 -1.13 -9.46 -12.28
CA GLY A 166 -1.93 -10.05 -11.21
C GLY A 166 -2.22 -9.08 -10.05
N SER A 167 -1.38 -8.07 -9.83
CA SER A 167 -1.53 -7.16 -8.68
C SER A 167 -2.81 -6.32 -8.69
N SER A 168 -3.36 -6.07 -9.88
CA SER A 168 -4.62 -5.35 -10.10
C SER A 168 -5.86 -6.25 -10.07
N HIS A 169 -5.69 -7.56 -9.92
CA HIS A 169 -6.79 -8.48 -9.72
C HIS A 169 -7.21 -8.53 -8.26
N TRP A 170 -8.46 -8.92 -8.03
CA TRP A 170 -9.04 -8.99 -6.69
C TRP A 170 -8.22 -9.88 -5.75
N TRP A 171 -7.83 -11.08 -6.22
CA TRP A 171 -6.99 -11.99 -5.46
C TRP A 171 -6.16 -12.89 -6.42
N PRO A 172 -4.90 -12.54 -6.71
CA PRO A 172 -4.08 -13.26 -7.68
C PRO A 172 -3.46 -14.51 -7.03
N MET A 173 -4.21 -15.61 -7.06
CA MET A 173 -3.69 -16.91 -6.63
C MET A 173 -2.52 -17.34 -7.52
N ALA A 174 -1.51 -17.95 -6.91
CA ALA A 174 -0.49 -18.67 -7.67
C ALA A 174 -1.21 -19.73 -8.54
N PRO A 175 -0.88 -19.85 -9.84
CA PRO A 175 -1.33 -20.99 -10.62
C PRO A 175 -0.92 -22.26 -9.88
N ALA A 176 -1.81 -23.25 -9.81
CA ALA A 176 -1.40 -24.58 -9.36
C ALA A 176 -0.15 -24.98 -10.15
N ALA A 177 0.87 -25.51 -9.47
CA ALA A 177 2.07 -26.00 -10.15
C ALA A 177 1.59 -26.85 -11.31
N GLN A 178 1.98 -26.47 -12.53
CA GLN A 178 1.62 -27.23 -13.71
C GLN A 178 2.22 -28.61 -13.46
N GLU A 179 1.36 -29.61 -13.23
CA GLU A 179 1.77 -30.99 -13.22
C GLU A 179 2.39 -31.19 -14.60
N VAL A 180 3.73 -31.21 -14.61
CA VAL A 180 4.45 -31.67 -15.78
C VAL A 180 3.93 -33.08 -15.95
N ASP A 181 3.21 -33.32 -17.03
CA ASP A 181 2.73 -34.65 -17.35
C ASP A 181 4.00 -35.48 -17.58
N ASP A 182 4.45 -36.15 -16.53
CA ASP A 182 5.68 -36.95 -16.54
C ASP A 182 5.57 -38.02 -17.64
N LEU A 183 4.35 -38.43 -18.02
CA LEU A 183 4.09 -39.33 -19.15
C LEU A 183 4.32 -38.68 -20.52
N LEU A 184 4.26 -37.35 -20.63
CA LEU A 184 4.50 -36.62 -21.88
C LEU A 184 6.00 -36.39 -22.13
N PHE A 185 6.80 -36.28 -21.06
CA PHE A 185 8.27 -36.26 -21.15
C PHE A 185 8.90 -37.66 -21.16
N LEU A 186 8.19 -38.66 -20.62
CA LEU A 186 8.57 -40.07 -20.64
C LEU A 186 7.77 -40.83 -21.70
N GLY A 187 8.13 -40.63 -22.97
CA GLY A 187 8.04 -41.77 -23.89
C GLY A 187 8.77 -42.97 -23.26
N PRO A 188 8.41 -44.23 -23.59
CA PRO A 188 8.87 -45.42 -22.88
C PRO A 188 10.40 -45.50 -22.86
N MET A 189 10.98 -44.92 -21.82
CA MET A 189 12.40 -44.79 -21.57
C MET A 189 12.54 -45.08 -20.10
N ASP A 190 13.19 -46.21 -19.81
CA ASP A 190 13.54 -46.66 -18.48
C ASP A 190 14.27 -45.54 -17.72
N LEU A 191 13.53 -44.83 -16.86
CA LEU A 191 14.16 -43.97 -15.87
C LEU A 191 14.83 -44.87 -14.82
N PRO A 192 16.10 -44.63 -14.48
CA PRO A 192 16.72 -45.31 -13.35
C PRO A 192 15.92 -44.97 -12.08
N VAL A 193 15.45 -46.01 -11.40
CA VAL A 193 14.71 -45.91 -10.14
C VAL A 193 15.57 -45.14 -9.12
N PRO A 194 15.03 -44.14 -8.41
CA PRO A 194 15.79 -43.36 -7.45
C PRO A 194 16.44 -44.30 -6.42
N THR A 195 17.76 -44.25 -6.32
CA THR A 195 18.53 -45.08 -5.41
C THR A 195 18.69 -44.37 -4.07
N LEU A 196 18.96 -45.13 -3.00
CA LEU A 196 19.12 -44.60 -1.63
C LEU A 196 20.29 -43.61 -1.46
N LEU A 197 21.09 -43.42 -2.52
CA LEU A 197 22.24 -42.52 -2.60
C LEU A 197 21.94 -41.24 -3.39
N ASP A 198 20.76 -41.13 -4.00
CA ASP A 198 20.38 -39.91 -4.69
C ASP A 198 20.14 -38.78 -3.68
N PRO A 199 20.63 -37.56 -3.97
CA PRO A 199 20.38 -36.41 -3.12
C PRO A 199 18.87 -36.21 -2.96
N GLU A 200 18.45 -35.87 -1.74
CA GLU A 200 17.06 -35.60 -1.41
C GLU A 200 16.45 -34.65 -2.47
N PRO A 201 15.28 -34.99 -3.06
CA PRO A 201 14.73 -34.24 -4.17
C PRO A 201 14.64 -32.77 -3.78
N ALA A 202 15.36 -31.92 -4.52
CA ALA A 202 15.40 -30.50 -4.26
C ALA A 202 13.96 -29.98 -4.19
N LYS A 203 13.65 -29.21 -3.13
CA LYS A 203 12.34 -28.59 -2.96
C LYS A 203 11.94 -27.96 -4.30
N PRO A 204 10.74 -28.25 -4.85
CA PRO A 204 10.34 -27.79 -6.17
C PRO A 204 10.67 -26.32 -6.30
N GLU A 205 11.57 -25.99 -7.24
CA GLU A 205 11.84 -24.60 -7.53
C GLU A 205 10.52 -23.96 -7.93
N PRO A 206 10.16 -22.80 -7.33
CA PRO A 206 8.93 -22.13 -7.72
C PRO A 206 8.95 -21.93 -9.23
N PRO A 207 7.82 -22.19 -9.92
CA PRO A 207 7.78 -22.17 -11.38
C PRO A 207 8.42 -20.88 -11.87
N ALA A 208 9.37 -20.99 -12.80
CA ALA A 208 10.07 -19.86 -13.36
C ALA A 208 9.02 -18.87 -13.89
N VAL A 209 8.80 -17.78 -13.16
CA VAL A 209 7.88 -16.74 -13.59
C VAL A 209 8.48 -16.17 -14.86
N THR A 210 7.87 -16.49 -15.99
CA THR A 210 8.40 -16.10 -17.29
C THR A 210 8.52 -14.58 -17.34
N HIS A 211 9.74 -14.09 -17.56
CA HIS A 211 9.99 -12.67 -17.77
C HIS A 211 9.27 -12.24 -19.05
N ARG A 212 8.12 -11.59 -18.89
CA ARG A 212 7.35 -11.08 -20.02
C ARG A 212 7.98 -9.78 -20.54
N ARG A 213 8.08 -9.65 -21.87
CA ARG A 213 8.57 -8.44 -22.54
C ARG A 213 7.49 -7.35 -22.70
N THR A 214 6.23 -7.68 -22.46
CA THR A 214 5.10 -6.75 -22.66
C THR A 214 4.72 -6.07 -21.34
N PRO A 215 4.33 -4.78 -21.37
CA PRO A 215 3.88 -4.07 -20.17
C PRO A 215 2.66 -4.76 -19.53
N PRO A 216 2.54 -4.71 -18.20
CA PRO A 216 1.45 -5.35 -17.48
C PRO A 216 0.10 -4.72 -17.82
N LYS A 217 -0.96 -5.55 -17.91
CA LYS A 217 -2.33 -5.05 -18.12
C LYS A 217 -2.93 -4.65 -16.78
N ILE A 218 -2.88 -3.36 -16.45
CA ILE A 218 -3.42 -2.84 -15.20
C ILE A 218 -4.94 -2.66 -15.33
N THR A 219 -5.70 -3.38 -14.50
CA THR A 219 -7.14 -3.18 -14.37
C THR A 219 -7.43 -2.05 -13.37
N TRP A 220 -7.58 -0.84 -13.91
CA TRP A 220 -7.76 0.38 -13.10
C TRP A 220 -9.12 0.49 -12.40
N LEU A 221 -10.18 -0.04 -13.02
CA LEU A 221 -11.56 0.09 -12.52
C LEU A 221 -11.75 -0.29 -11.04
N PRO A 222 -11.38 -1.50 -10.57
CA PRO A 222 -11.59 -1.87 -9.16
C PRO A 222 -10.72 -1.08 -8.19
N LEU A 223 -9.58 -0.58 -8.65
CA LEU A 223 -8.62 0.16 -7.84
C LEU A 223 -9.07 1.61 -7.66
N VAL A 224 -9.48 2.26 -8.75
CA VAL A 224 -9.98 3.64 -8.74
C VAL A 224 -11.33 3.72 -8.04
N SER A 225 -12.25 2.77 -8.28
CA SER A 225 -13.56 2.79 -7.61
C SER A 225 -13.42 2.62 -6.10
N GLY A 226 -12.62 1.66 -5.64
CA GLY A 226 -12.35 1.47 -4.21
C GLY A 226 -11.64 2.67 -3.58
N ALA A 227 -10.67 3.28 -4.29
CA ALA A 227 -9.95 4.45 -3.80
C ALA A 227 -10.86 5.68 -3.68
N ILE A 228 -11.75 5.91 -4.66
CA ILE A 228 -12.73 7.00 -4.61
C ILE A 228 -13.68 6.79 -3.43
N LEU A 229 -14.22 5.58 -3.23
CA LEU A 229 -15.11 5.28 -2.11
C LEU A 229 -14.41 5.46 -0.76
N ALA A 230 -13.16 5.00 -0.63
CA ALA A 230 -12.37 5.20 0.59
C ALA A 230 -12.11 6.70 0.85
N ALA A 231 -11.81 7.48 -0.18
CA ALA A 231 -11.60 8.92 -0.06
C ALA A 231 -12.88 9.66 0.33
N LEU A 232 -14.02 9.33 -0.29
CA LEU A 232 -15.32 9.89 0.07
C LEU A 232 -15.71 9.53 1.51
N GLY A 233 -15.50 8.28 1.93
CA GLY A 233 -15.74 7.85 3.30
C GLY A 233 -14.86 8.59 4.31
N ALA A 234 -13.58 8.80 3.99
CA ALA A 234 -12.66 9.56 4.84
C ALA A 234 -13.03 11.05 4.93
N LEU A 235 -13.45 11.67 3.81
CA LEU A 235 -13.91 13.06 3.79
C LEU A 235 -15.20 13.24 4.58
N TRP A 236 -16.15 12.33 4.42
CA TRP A 236 -17.38 12.33 5.20
C TRP A 236 -17.08 12.20 6.69
N PHE A 237 -16.22 11.25 7.06
CA PHE A 237 -15.79 11.06 8.45
C PHE A 237 -15.10 12.31 9.04
N ALA A 238 -14.23 12.96 8.26
CA ALA A 238 -13.61 14.21 8.70
C ALA A 238 -14.66 15.31 8.93
N SER A 239 -15.65 15.43 8.05
CA SER A 239 -16.75 16.39 8.20
C SER A 239 -17.56 16.12 9.46
N THR A 240 -17.97 14.88 9.71
CA THR A 240 -18.79 14.53 10.89
C THR A 240 -18.06 14.75 12.21
N VAL A 241 -16.75 14.45 12.24
CA VAL A 241 -15.91 14.75 13.40
C VAL A 241 -15.77 16.25 13.63
N ILE A 242 -15.61 17.05 12.57
CA ILE A 242 -15.53 18.51 12.67
C ILE A 242 -16.85 19.08 13.21
N ASP A 243 -17.98 18.67 12.64
CA ASP A 243 -19.31 19.13 13.07
C ASP A 243 -19.63 18.72 14.52
N GLY A 244 -19.22 17.50 14.91
CA GLY A 244 -19.40 16.99 16.28
C GLY A 244 -18.45 17.60 17.32
N ALA A 245 -17.26 18.06 16.92
CA ALA A 245 -16.26 18.64 17.84
C ALA A 245 -16.37 20.15 17.98
N PHE A 246 -16.73 20.87 16.91
CA PHE A 246 -16.75 22.33 16.88
C PHE A 246 -18.17 22.92 16.76
N GLY A 247 -19.20 22.07 16.74
CA GLY A 247 -20.56 22.47 16.37
C GLY A 247 -20.68 22.66 14.85
N SER A 248 -21.90 22.81 14.34
CA SER A 248 -22.09 23.01 12.90
C SER A 248 -21.43 24.31 12.47
N THR A 249 -20.23 24.21 11.91
CA THR A 249 -19.45 25.35 11.42
C THR A 249 -20.24 26.18 10.38
N PHE A 250 -21.27 25.57 9.78
CA PHE A 250 -22.23 26.22 8.88
C PHE A 250 -23.23 27.17 9.54
N THR A 251 -23.47 27.11 10.86
CA THR A 251 -24.35 28.08 11.54
C THR A 251 -23.61 29.32 12.00
N THR A 252 -22.32 29.21 12.34
CA THR A 252 -21.52 30.34 12.86
C THR A 252 -21.17 31.38 11.78
N PHE A 253 -21.15 31.01 10.50
CA PHE A 253 -20.92 31.98 9.40
C PHE A 253 -22.20 32.65 8.89
N VAL A 254 -23.39 32.22 9.33
CA VAL A 254 -24.69 32.72 8.81
C VAL A 254 -25.50 33.52 9.84
N THR A 255 -25.09 33.59 11.11
CA THR A 255 -25.65 34.57 12.04
C THR A 255 -25.12 35.97 11.71
N ILE A 256 -25.76 36.62 10.74
CA ILE A 256 -25.82 38.08 10.68
C ILE A 256 -26.32 38.53 12.06
N PRO A 257 -25.64 39.46 12.76
CA PRO A 257 -26.18 40.00 13.99
C PRO A 257 -27.47 40.73 13.61
N ASP A 258 -28.62 40.19 14.02
CA ASP A 258 -29.85 40.96 14.02
C ASP A 258 -29.60 42.18 14.91
N GLY A 259 -29.38 43.31 14.23
CA GLY A 259 -29.15 44.59 14.86
C GLY A 259 -30.30 44.87 15.81
N SER A 260 -29.97 44.97 17.09
CA SER A 260 -30.80 45.57 18.11
C SER A 260 -31.25 46.96 17.64
N SER A 261 -32.47 47.08 17.14
CA SER A 261 -33.16 48.37 17.06
C SER A 261 -34.24 48.42 18.15
N THR A 262 -33.76 48.56 19.39
CA THR A 262 -34.50 49.26 20.44
C THR A 262 -34.72 50.70 20.00
N ASN A 263 -35.84 50.96 19.32
CA ASN A 263 -36.39 52.31 19.22
C ASN A 263 -37.60 52.39 20.16
N GLY A 264 -37.33 52.86 21.38
CA GLY A 264 -38.36 53.46 22.20
C GLY A 264 -38.79 54.79 21.57
N THR A 265 -40.07 54.94 21.31
CA THR A 265 -40.70 56.26 21.17
C THR A 265 -42.04 56.23 21.88
N THR A 266 -42.04 56.71 23.13
CA THR A 266 -43.16 57.37 23.76
C THR A 266 -43.63 58.54 22.90
N PHE A 267 -44.91 58.58 22.50
CA PHE A 267 -45.63 59.83 22.25
C PHE A 267 -47.14 59.63 22.49
N ARG A 268 -47.62 60.32 23.54
CA ARG A 268 -48.98 60.75 23.89
C ARG A 268 -50.16 59.79 23.78
#